data_AF-A0A963EVI3-F1
#
_entry.id   AF-A0A963EVI3-F1
#
_cell.length_a   1.000
_cell.length_b   1.000
_cell.length_c   1.000
_cell.angle_alpha   90.00
_cell.angle_beta   90.00
_cell.angle_gamma   90.00
#
_symmetry.space_group_name_H-M   'P 1'
#
loop_
_entity.id
_entity.type
_entity.pdbx_description
1 polymer ?
#
loop_
_entity_poly.entity_id
_entity_poly.type
_entity_poly.pdbx_seq_one_letter_code
_entity_poly.pdbx_strand_id
1 'polypeptide(L)'
;MRLSRKIGIGLAVVHSLAFLLFVLYLNTSSDGQVRLLWALWLPIDFPVSLLVTTGFDVLSSDTELGFALRTWLPYMVHGVLGTIWWFFVPSIIAWIYRRLFGTPVNR
;
A
#
# COMPACT_ATOMS: atom_id res chain seq x y z
N MET A 1 9.80 -20.07 12.61
CA MET A 1 9.01 -18.94 12.05
C MET A 1 7.87 -19.49 11.19
N ARG A 2 6.62 -19.03 11.38
CA ARG A 2 5.46 -19.51 10.58
C ARG A 2 5.65 -19.22 9.09
N LEU A 3 5.19 -20.11 8.21
CA LEU A 3 5.33 -19.96 6.74
C LEU A 3 4.72 -18.65 6.23
N SER A 4 3.55 -18.26 6.73
CA SER A 4 2.89 -16.99 6.36
C SER A 4 3.77 -15.76 6.63
N ARG A 5 4.58 -15.79 7.70
CA ARG A 5 5.52 -14.70 8.03
C ARG A 5 6.70 -14.66 7.07
N LYS A 6 7.23 -15.81 6.64
CA LYS A 6 8.30 -15.87 5.63
C LYS A 6 7.82 -15.27 4.30
N ILE A 7 6.64 -15.69 3.85
CA ILE A 7 6.00 -15.17 2.64
C ILE A 7 5.73 -13.68 2.78
N GLY A 8 5.18 -13.25 3.93
CA GLY A 8 4.91 -11.84 4.21
C GLY A 8 6.14 -10.95 4.16
N ILE A 9 7.28 -11.40 4.73
CA ILE A 9 8.55 -10.67 4.61
C ILE A 9 8.96 -10.54 3.13
N GLY A 10 8.86 -11.62 2.35
CA GLY A 10 9.18 -11.59 0.92
C GLY A 10 8.32 -10.58 0.15
N LEU A 11 7.00 -10.61 0.36
CA LEU A 11 6.07 -9.68 -0.27
C LEU A 11 6.32 -8.24 0.15
N ALA A 12 6.59 -7.98 1.44
CA ALA A 12 6.92 -6.65 1.92
C ALA A 12 8.20 -6.11 1.29
N VAL A 13 9.24 -6.94 1.13
CA VAL A 13 10.48 -6.55 0.45
C VAL A 13 10.22 -6.24 -1.03
N VAL A 14 9.49 -7.11 -1.73
CA VAL A 14 9.15 -6.89 -3.15
C VAL A 14 8.35 -5.60 -3.32
N HIS A 15 7.35 -5.38 -2.47
CA HIS A 15 6.55 -4.15 -2.47
C HIS A 15 7.43 -2.90 -2.23
N SER A 16 8.25 -2.89 -1.17
CA SER A 16 9.15 -1.78 -0.86
C SER A 16 10.08 -1.44 -2.02
N LEU A 17 10.65 -2.46 -2.67
CA LEU A 17 11.53 -2.27 -3.83
C LEU A 17 10.75 -1.74 -5.04
N ALA A 18 9.58 -2.30 -5.34
CA ALA A 18 8.73 -1.85 -6.43
C ALA A 18 8.30 -0.39 -6.23
N PHE A 19 7.92 -0.02 -5.01
CA PHE A 19 7.53 1.34 -4.65
C PHE A 19 8.70 2.32 -4.76
N LEU A 20 9.88 1.94 -4.26
CA LEU A 20 11.08 2.77 -4.36
C LEU A 20 11.46 3.02 -5.82
N LEU A 21 11.52 1.95 -6.64
CA LEU A 21 11.84 2.07 -8.07
C LEU A 21 10.81 2.92 -8.81
N PHE A 22 9.53 2.77 -8.47
CA PHE A 22 8.46 3.58 -9.03
C PHE A 22 8.64 5.07 -8.70
N VAL A 23 8.89 5.42 -7.44
CA VAL A 23 9.14 6.81 -7.03
C VAL A 23 10.39 7.38 -7.69
N LEU A 24 11.46 6.58 -7.81
CA LEU A 24 12.67 6.99 -8.54
C LEU A 24 12.37 7.28 -10.00
N TYR A 25 11.61 6.40 -10.67
CA TYR A 25 11.18 6.60 -12.05
C TYR A 25 10.32 7.85 -12.23
N LEU A 26 9.37 8.11 -11.33
CA LEU A 26 8.56 9.33 -11.38
C LEU A 26 9.42 10.60 -11.27
N ASN A 27 10.48 10.56 -10.47
CA ASN A 27 11.36 11.71 -10.26
C ASN A 27 12.37 11.93 -11.40
N THR A 28 12.69 10.89 -12.17
CA THR A 28 13.65 10.99 -13.30
C THR A 28 12.98 11.16 -14.65
N SER A 29 11.67 10.93 -14.75
CA SER A 29 10.91 11.08 -15.98
C SER A 29 10.71 12.55 -16.38
N SER A 30 10.89 12.84 -17.66
CA SER A 30 10.56 14.14 -18.28
C SER A 30 9.13 14.23 -18.79
N ASP A 31 8.36 13.13 -18.74
CA ASP A 31 6.97 13.10 -19.17
C ASP A 31 6.05 13.79 -18.14
N GLY A 32 5.37 14.86 -18.58
CA GLY A 32 4.43 15.61 -17.74
C GLY A 32 3.23 14.79 -17.26
N GLN A 33 2.91 13.68 -17.91
CA GLN A 33 1.81 12.78 -17.56
C GLN A 33 2.25 11.59 -16.69
N VAL A 34 3.54 11.45 -16.37
CA VAL A 34 4.06 10.31 -15.61
C VAL A 34 3.36 10.10 -14.26
N ARG A 35 2.84 11.19 -13.67
CA ARG A 35 2.09 11.15 -12.40
C ARG A 35 0.79 10.35 -12.49
N LEU A 36 0.21 10.15 -13.68
CA LEU A 36 -0.99 9.32 -13.85
C LEU A 36 -0.75 7.85 -13.52
N LEU A 37 0.51 7.39 -13.55
CA LEU A 37 0.87 6.02 -13.18
C LEU A 37 0.60 5.71 -11.70
N TRP A 38 0.35 6.71 -10.85
CA TRP A 38 -0.16 6.48 -9.50
C TRP A 38 -1.46 5.68 -9.48
N ALA A 39 -2.27 5.75 -10.55
CA ALA A 39 -3.48 4.96 -10.67
C ALA A 39 -3.23 3.45 -10.65
N LEU A 40 -2.03 2.98 -11.05
CA LEU A 40 -1.65 1.57 -11.00
C LEU A 40 -1.55 1.04 -9.56
N TRP A 41 -1.23 1.92 -8.60
CA TRP A 41 -1.13 1.55 -7.19
C TRP A 41 -2.49 1.40 -6.52
N LEU A 42 -3.56 1.93 -7.11
CA LEU A 42 -4.92 1.84 -6.56
C LEU A 42 -5.32 0.38 -6.26
N PRO A 43 -5.29 -0.55 -7.24
CA PRO A 43 -5.62 -1.95 -6.98
C PRO A 43 -4.53 -2.70 -6.20
N ILE A 44 -3.25 -2.37 -6.38
CA ILE A 44 -2.11 -3.07 -5.76
C ILE A 44 -2.17 -2.94 -4.24
N ASP A 45 -2.43 -1.72 -3.76
CA ASP A 45 -2.40 -1.38 -2.35
C ASP A 45 -3.79 -1.25 -1.73
N PHE A 46 -4.83 -1.82 -2.33
CA PHE A 46 -6.12 -1.87 -1.66
C PHE A 46 -5.96 -2.67 -0.34
N PRO A 47 -6.28 -2.11 0.85
CA PRO A 47 -7.15 -0.95 1.14
C PRO A 47 -6.45 0.40 1.42
N VAL A 48 -5.12 0.45 1.48
CA VAL A 48 -4.34 1.67 1.72
C VAL A 48 -4.65 2.75 0.67
N SER A 49 -4.82 2.35 -0.58
CA SER A 49 -5.25 3.25 -1.66
C SER A 49 -6.56 3.97 -1.35
N LEU A 50 -7.52 3.28 -0.74
CA LEU A 50 -8.81 3.89 -0.37
C LEU A 50 -8.59 5.00 0.68
N LEU A 51 -7.81 4.70 1.72
CA LEU A 51 -7.42 5.68 2.74
C LEU A 51 -6.77 6.92 2.12
N VAL A 52 -5.89 6.74 1.13
CA VAL A 52 -5.21 7.85 0.46
C VAL A 52 -6.18 8.68 -0.37
N THR A 53 -7.05 8.03 -1.15
CA THR A 53 -7.98 8.73 -2.05
C THR A 53 -9.06 9.52 -1.31
N THR A 54 -9.51 9.06 -0.13
CA THR A 54 -10.63 9.72 0.58
C THR A 54 -10.20 10.43 1.85
N GLY A 55 -9.06 10.06 2.44
CA GLY A 55 -8.64 10.54 3.75
C GLY A 55 -7.90 11.87 3.74
N PHE A 56 -7.23 12.22 2.64
CA PHE A 56 -6.39 13.43 2.57
C PHE A 56 -7.08 14.65 1.97
N ASP A 57 -8.31 14.52 1.47
CA ASP A 57 -9.12 15.66 1.03
C ASP A 57 -9.59 16.55 2.20
N VAL A 58 -9.47 16.05 3.43
CA VAL A 58 -9.80 16.81 4.65
C VAL A 58 -8.67 17.77 5.05
N LEU A 59 -7.48 17.64 4.45
CA LEU A 59 -6.35 18.54 4.72
C LEU A 59 -6.49 19.84 3.93
N SER A 60 -6.44 20.98 4.64
CA SER A 60 -6.38 22.31 4.00
C SER A 60 -5.15 22.44 3.11
N SER A 61 -5.31 23.09 1.94
CA SER A 61 -4.21 23.48 1.05
C SER A 61 -3.84 24.95 1.17
N ASP A 62 -4.46 25.69 2.09
CA ASP A 62 -4.32 27.14 2.20
C ASP A 62 -3.06 27.56 2.96
N THR A 63 -2.41 26.60 3.62
CA THR A 63 -1.15 26.79 4.33
C THR A 63 -0.05 25.99 3.64
N GLU A 64 1.19 26.49 3.73
CA GLU A 64 2.37 25.78 3.20
C GLU A 64 2.50 24.36 3.77
N LEU A 65 2.24 24.22 5.08
CA LEU A 65 2.23 22.92 5.75
C LEU A 65 1.13 22.01 5.21
N GLY A 66 -0.08 22.53 5.05
CA GLY A 66 -1.22 21.78 4.51
C GLY A 66 -0.98 21.30 3.07
N PHE A 67 -0.44 22.18 2.23
CA PHE A 67 -0.02 21.83 0.87
C PHE A 67 1.07 20.74 0.85
N ALA A 68 2.10 20.88 1.70
CA ALA A 68 3.16 19.89 1.82
C ALA A 68 2.62 18.53 2.29
N LEU A 69 1.74 18.51 3.30
CA LEU A 69 1.13 17.28 3.79
C LEU A 69 0.27 16.62 2.71
N ARG A 70 -0.59 17.38 2.03
CA ARG A 70 -1.45 16.86 0.96
C ARG A 70 -0.65 16.28 -0.21
N THR A 71 0.55 16.82 -0.46
CA THR A 71 1.44 16.36 -1.53
C THR A 71 2.25 15.13 -1.13
N TRP A 72 2.89 15.14 0.04
CA TRP A 72 3.89 14.15 0.42
C TRP A 72 3.35 12.99 1.27
N LEU A 73 2.32 13.25 2.07
CA LEU A 73 1.77 12.25 2.99
C LEU A 73 1.16 11.04 2.25
N PRO A 74 0.44 11.19 1.12
CA PRO A 74 0.01 10.06 0.29
C PRO A 74 1.15 9.10 -0.07
N TYR A 75 2.32 9.62 -0.42
CA TYR A 75 3.48 8.79 -0.80
C TYR A 75 4.03 8.03 0.40
N MET A 76 4.12 8.67 1.56
CA MET A 76 4.55 8.00 2.79
C MET A 76 3.56 6.91 3.21
N VAL A 77 2.27 7.16 3.02
CA VAL A 77 1.21 6.21 3.35
C VAL A 77 1.27 4.99 2.43
N HIS A 78 1.38 5.17 1.12
CA HIS A 78 1.58 4.03 0.20
C HIS A 78 2.87 3.26 0.51
N GLY A 79 3.99 3.97 0.67
CA GLY A 79 5.27 3.31 0.94
C GLY A 79 5.26 2.52 2.25
N VAL A 80 4.87 3.15 3.36
CA VAL A 80 4.94 2.54 4.69
C VAL A 80 3.75 1.62 4.95
N LEU A 81 2.51 2.13 4.85
CA LEU A 81 1.33 1.32 5.15
C LEU A 81 1.09 0.24 4.10
N GLY A 82 1.39 0.51 2.82
CA GLY A 82 1.33 -0.51 1.77
C GLY A 82 2.29 -1.67 2.07
N THR A 83 3.53 -1.37 2.47
CA THR A 83 4.51 -2.41 2.87
C THR A 83 4.03 -3.23 4.07
N ILE A 84 3.48 -2.57 5.08
CA ILE A 84 2.90 -3.24 6.26
C ILE A 84 1.72 -4.12 5.83
N TRP A 85 0.85 -3.63 4.95
CA TRP A 85 -0.25 -4.40 4.40
C TRP A 85 0.23 -5.69 3.74
N TRP A 86 1.20 -5.59 2.82
CA TRP A 86 1.77 -6.74 2.11
C TRP A 86 2.45 -7.76 3.04
N PHE A 87 3.00 -7.32 4.17
CA PHE A 87 3.48 -8.25 5.21
C PHE A 87 2.36 -9.10 5.82
N PHE A 88 1.18 -8.51 6.04
CA PHE A 88 0.05 -9.18 6.67
C PHE A 88 -0.86 -9.95 5.72
N VAL A 89 -0.87 -9.62 4.41
CA VAL A 89 -1.70 -10.26 3.38
C VAL A 89 -1.72 -11.80 3.49
N PRO A 90 -0.58 -12.53 3.57
CA PRO A 90 -0.63 -13.99 3.64
C PRO A 90 -1.33 -14.53 4.88
N SER A 91 -1.24 -13.82 6.00
CA SER A 91 -1.89 -14.22 7.25
C SER A 91 -3.39 -13.97 7.20
N ILE A 92 -3.81 -12.86 6.58
CA ILE A 92 -5.22 -12.53 6.36
C ILE A 92 -5.86 -13.55 5.42
N ILE A 93 -5.23 -13.85 4.28
CA ILE A 93 -5.71 -14.87 3.33
C ILE A 93 -5.85 -16.23 4.01
N ALA A 94 -4.83 -16.66 4.77
CA ALA A 94 -4.88 -17.92 5.50
C ALA A 94 -6.01 -17.95 6.53
N TRP A 95 -6.30 -16.84 7.19
CA TRP A 95 -7.42 -16.71 8.12
C TRP A 95 -8.78 -16.78 7.41
N ILE A 96 -8.96 -16.03 6.32
CA ILE A 96 -10.20 -16.05 5.50
C ILE A 96 -10.46 -17.46 4.99
N TYR A 97 -9.44 -18.11 4.42
CA TYR A 97 -9.57 -19.46 3.86
C TYR A 97 -10.05 -20.47 4.92
N ARG A 98 -9.44 -20.45 6.11
CA ARG A 98 -9.87 -21.32 7.23
C ARG A 98 -11.29 -21.02 7.68
N ARG A 99 -11.72 -19.76 7.62
CA ARG A 99 -13.06 -19.36 8.04
C ARG A 99 -14.14 -19.78 7.06
N LEU A 100 -13.86 -19.73 5.76
CA LEU A 100 -14.81 -20.05 4.69
C LEU A 100 -14.85 -21.54 4.35
N PHE A 101 -13.70 -22.22 4.38
CA PHE A 101 -13.55 -23.59 3.88
C PHE A 101 -13.02 -24.58 4.92
N GLY A 102 -12.66 -24.12 6.12
CA GLY A 102 -12.26 -25.02 7.20
C GLY A 102 -13.46 -25.83 7.68
N THR A 103 -13.34 -27.15 7.68
CA THR A 103 -14.36 -28.04 8.26
C THR A 103 -14.58 -27.67 9.73
N PRO A 104 -15.83 -27.53 10.20
CA PRO A 104 -16.09 -27.39 11.62
C PRO A 104 -15.50 -28.60 12.34
N VAL A 105 -14.57 -28.35 13.27
CA VAL A 105 -14.13 -29.38 14.20
C VAL A 105 -15.32 -29.59 15.12
N ASN A 106 -16.11 -30.63 14.86
CA ASN A 106 -17.12 -31.10 15.80
C ASN A 106 -16.39 -31.36 17.13
N ARG A 107 -16.66 -30.50 18.11
CA ARG A 107 -16.21 -30.67 19.50
C ARG A 107 -17.10 -31.67 20.20
#